data_AF-A0A3C0B503-F1
#
_entry.id   AF-A0A3C0B503-F1
#
_cell.length_a   1.000
_cell.length_b   1.000
_cell.length_c   1.000
_cell.angle_alpha   90.00
_cell.angle_beta   90.00
_cell.angle_gamma   90.00
#
_symmetry.space_group_name_H-M   'P 1'
#
loop_
_entity.id
_entity.type
_entity.pdbx_description
1 polymer ?
#
loop_
_entity_poly.entity_id
_entity_poly.type
_entity_poly.pdbx_seq_one_letter_code
_entity_poly.pdbx_strand_id
1 'polypeptide(L)'
;MNKFSTLPEHGLEACWKSPSNIALIKYWGKSGRQLPRNASLSITLNKAYTLTRVVAKSLASGYEGSRIHFIFNGNPNPEFASRIENFIREITSEIPFLSQAMLMIESSNTFPHSAG
;
A
#
# COMPACT_ATOMS: atom_id res chain seq x y z
N MET A 1 6.51 17.86 17.47
CA MET A 1 5.47 16.92 17.92
C MET A 1 5.15 15.98 16.76
N ASN A 2 5.54 14.70 16.85
CA ASN A 2 5.21 13.71 15.81
C ASN A 2 3.70 13.43 15.85
N LYS A 3 2.97 13.89 14.83
CA LYS A 3 1.51 13.68 14.69
C LYS A 3 1.09 12.22 14.44
N PHE A 4 2.04 11.29 14.46
CA PHE A 4 1.87 9.87 14.10
C PHE A 4 2.19 8.91 15.25
N SER A 5 2.10 9.36 16.50
CA SER A 5 2.49 8.55 17.67
C SER A 5 1.42 7.54 18.10
N THR A 6 0.14 7.80 17.82
CA THR A 6 -0.97 7.01 18.41
C THR A 6 -2.12 6.83 17.42
N LEU A 7 -2.71 5.64 17.41
CA LEU A 7 -3.95 5.34 16.69
C LEU A 7 -5.17 5.74 17.55
N PRO A 8 -6.18 6.45 17.02
CA PRO A 8 -7.43 6.72 17.74
C PRO A 8 -8.19 5.44 18.10
N GLU A 9 -8.94 5.47 19.20
CA GLU A 9 -9.72 4.30 19.67
C GLU A 9 -10.73 3.78 18.64
N HIS A 10 -11.37 4.69 17.88
CA HIS A 10 -12.31 4.33 16.82
C HIS A 10 -11.63 3.85 15.53
N GLY A 11 -10.29 3.82 15.49
CA GLY A 11 -9.50 3.51 14.31
C GLY A 11 -9.37 4.68 13.34
N LEU A 12 -8.77 4.42 12.19
CA LEU A 12 -8.65 5.35 11.06
C LEU A 12 -9.14 4.67 9.79
N GLU A 13 -9.79 5.44 8.92
CA GLU A 13 -10.14 4.99 7.59
C GLU A 13 -9.70 6.04 6.57
N ALA A 14 -9.14 5.58 5.46
CA ALA A 14 -8.83 6.41 4.31
C ALA A 14 -9.12 5.66 3.01
N CYS A 15 -9.60 6.39 2.01
CA CYS A 15 -9.80 5.90 0.66
C CYS A 15 -9.05 6.81 -0.30
N TRP A 16 -8.26 6.22 -1.20
CA TRP A 16 -7.48 6.98 -2.17
C TRP A 16 -7.58 6.37 -3.56
N LYS A 17 -7.59 7.25 -4.57
CA LYS A 17 -7.57 6.91 -5.99
C LYS A 17 -6.20 7.24 -6.57
N SER A 18 -5.44 6.23 -6.95
CA SER A 18 -4.12 6.36 -7.56
C SER A 18 -4.19 6.15 -9.08
N PRO A 19 -3.85 7.16 -9.90
CA PRO A 19 -3.87 7.01 -11.35
C PRO A 19 -2.69 6.18 -11.84
N SER A 20 -2.88 5.52 -12.97
CA SER A 20 -1.81 4.79 -13.66
C SER A 20 -1.00 5.71 -14.55
N ASN A 21 0.15 5.24 -15.05
CA ASN A 21 0.98 5.99 -15.98
C ASN A 21 1.54 5.11 -17.09
N ILE A 22 1.88 5.74 -18.23
CA ILE A 22 2.59 5.10 -19.35
C ILE A 22 3.92 5.83 -19.53
N ALA A 23 5.03 5.08 -19.51
CA ALA A 23 6.36 5.64 -19.68
C ALA A 23 6.63 6.07 -21.13
N LEU A 24 7.04 7.33 -21.31
CA LEU A 24 7.61 7.86 -22.55
C LEU A 24 9.12 7.63 -22.60
N ILE A 25 9.79 7.81 -21.46
CA ILE A 25 11.19 7.40 -21.25
C ILE A 25 11.17 6.29 -20.21
N LYS A 26 11.63 5.10 -20.60
CA LYS A 26 11.48 3.87 -19.81
C LYS A 26 12.33 3.90 -18.55
N TYR A 27 11.74 3.47 -17.44
CA TYR A 27 12.48 3.00 -16.27
C TYR A 27 12.99 1.58 -16.55
N TRP A 28 14.30 1.34 -16.51
CA TRP A 28 14.84 0.00 -16.73
C TRP A 28 16.13 -0.27 -15.96
N GLY A 29 16.06 -1.24 -15.05
CA GLY A 29 17.19 -1.64 -14.21
C GLY A 29 17.17 -1.01 -12.82
N LYS A 30 17.61 -1.80 -11.84
CA LYS A 30 17.63 -1.45 -10.42
C LYS A 30 19.04 -1.59 -9.84
N SER A 31 19.32 -0.82 -8.80
CA SER A 31 20.54 -0.96 -7.98
C SER A 31 20.19 -0.80 -6.50
N GLY A 32 20.89 -1.52 -5.63
CA GLY A 32 20.67 -1.46 -4.17
C GLY A 32 19.21 -1.62 -3.78
N ARG A 33 18.71 -0.71 -2.92
CA ARG A 33 17.32 -0.66 -2.43
C ARG A 33 16.36 -0.04 -3.46
N GLN A 34 16.17 -0.72 -4.60
CA GLN A 34 15.21 -0.31 -5.65
C GLN A 34 15.52 1.03 -6.35
N LEU A 35 16.74 1.57 -6.24
CA LEU A 35 17.10 2.83 -6.88
C LEU A 35 17.15 2.67 -8.42
N PRO A 36 16.52 3.58 -9.19
CA PRO A 36 16.63 3.60 -10.66
C PRO A 36 18.08 3.72 -11.11
N ARG A 37 18.45 3.00 -12.17
CA ARG A 37 19.72 3.25 -12.86
C ARG A 37 19.65 4.43 -13.84
N ASN A 38 18.45 4.86 -14.21
CA ASN A 38 18.24 5.95 -15.13
C ASN A 38 16.97 6.74 -14.77
N ALA A 39 16.94 8.02 -15.13
CA ALA A 39 15.71 8.80 -15.06
C ALA A 39 14.67 8.26 -16.05
N SER A 40 13.40 8.42 -15.70
CA SER A 40 12.25 8.04 -16.51
C SER A 40 11.24 9.19 -16.58
N LEU A 41 10.42 9.18 -17.62
CA LEU A 41 9.36 10.16 -17.85
C LEU A 41 8.10 9.41 -18.26
N SER A 42 6.95 9.76 -17.69
CA SER A 42 5.67 9.12 -18.01
C SER A 42 4.53 10.13 -18.07
N ILE A 43 3.43 9.71 -18.71
CA ILE A 43 2.16 10.44 -18.72
C ILE A 43 1.17 9.75 -17.80
N THR A 44 0.44 10.53 -17.00
CA THR A 44 -0.59 10.03 -16.09
C THR A 44 -1.91 9.82 -16.84
N LEU A 45 -2.58 8.69 -16.59
CA LEU A 45 -3.87 8.34 -17.17
C LEU A 45 -5.01 8.68 -16.21
N ASN A 46 -6.06 9.32 -16.72
CA ASN A 46 -7.21 9.73 -15.89
C ASN A 46 -8.28 8.63 -15.71
N LYS A 47 -8.40 7.69 -16.66
CA LYS A 47 -9.42 6.62 -16.68
C LYS A 47 -8.91 5.27 -16.14
N ALA A 48 -7.60 5.04 -16.16
CA ALA A 48 -6.98 3.83 -15.61
C ALA A 48 -6.42 4.12 -14.22
N TYR A 49 -7.02 3.55 -13.18
CA TYR A 49 -6.65 3.85 -11.79
C TYR A 49 -6.87 2.65 -10.88
N THR A 50 -6.23 2.71 -9.71
CA THR A 50 -6.48 1.81 -8.58
C THR A 50 -7.19 2.59 -7.49
N LEU A 51 -8.26 2.04 -6.94
CA LEU A 51 -8.94 2.52 -5.75
C LEU A 51 -8.50 1.64 -4.59
N THR A 52 -8.01 2.24 -3.51
CA THR A 52 -7.59 1.52 -2.30
C THR A 52 -8.25 2.13 -1.08
N ARG A 53 -8.90 1.28 -0.28
CA ARG A 53 -9.43 1.60 1.04
C ARG A 53 -8.56 0.94 2.10
N VAL A 54 -8.21 1.69 3.13
CA VAL A 54 -7.43 1.23 4.27
C VAL A 54 -8.17 1.56 5.54
N VAL A 55 -8.41 0.54 6.35
CA VAL A 55 -8.92 0.69 7.71
C VAL A 55 -7.84 0.22 8.68
N ALA A 56 -7.44 1.10 9.59
CA ALA A 56 -6.51 0.80 10.67
C ALA A 56 -7.27 0.71 12.01
N LYS A 57 -7.07 -0.37 12.75
CA LYS A 57 -7.64 -0.58 14.09
C LYS A 57 -6.55 -0.98 15.07
N SER A 58 -6.77 -0.71 16.36
CA SER A 58 -5.81 -1.11 17.40
C SER A 58 -5.70 -2.63 17.44
N LEU A 59 -4.46 -3.11 17.51
CA LEU A 59 -4.19 -4.53 17.66
C LEU A 59 -4.52 -4.97 19.09
N ALA A 60 -5.33 -6.02 19.23
CA ALA A 60 -5.63 -6.60 20.53
C ALA A 60 -4.37 -7.21 21.17
N SER A 61 -4.25 -7.09 22.49
CA SER A 61 -3.17 -7.73 23.23
C SER A 61 -3.20 -9.25 23.04
N GLY A 62 -2.06 -9.85 22.67
CA GLY A 62 -1.94 -11.29 22.46
C GLY A 62 -2.48 -11.80 21.11
N TYR A 63 -2.69 -10.93 20.13
CA TYR A 63 -3.08 -11.36 18.79
C TYR A 63 -1.95 -12.12 18.07
N GLU A 64 -2.20 -13.37 17.69
CA GLU A 64 -1.23 -14.28 17.04
C GLU A 64 -1.43 -14.41 15.51
N GLY A 65 -2.32 -13.60 14.91
CA GLY A 65 -2.59 -13.63 13.46
C GLY A 65 -1.79 -12.62 12.63
N SER A 66 -2.02 -12.62 11.32
CA SER A 66 -1.48 -11.58 10.43
C SER A 66 -2.12 -10.24 10.74
N ARG A 67 -1.30 -9.21 10.95
CA ARG A 67 -1.79 -7.84 11.19
C ARG A 67 -2.22 -7.13 9.91
N ILE A 68 -1.88 -7.69 8.75
CA ILE A 68 -2.20 -7.15 7.43
C ILE A 68 -3.14 -8.11 6.72
N HIS A 69 -4.34 -7.62 6.39
CA HIS A 69 -5.31 -8.30 5.54
C HIS A 69 -5.44 -7.52 4.25
N PHE A 70 -5.20 -8.18 3.11
CA PHE A 70 -5.26 -7.54 1.80
C PHE A 70 -6.21 -8.31 0.87
N ILE A 71 -7.16 -7.59 0.30
CA ILE A 71 -8.13 -8.07 -0.68
C ILE A 71 -7.89 -7.30 -1.98
N PHE A 72 -7.73 -8.02 -3.08
CA PHE A 72 -7.60 -7.46 -4.41
C PHE A 72 -8.72 -7.95 -5.33
N ASN A 73 -9.50 -7.03 -5.89
CA ASN A 73 -10.67 -7.34 -6.72
C ASN A 73 -11.59 -8.40 -6.07
N GLY A 74 -11.88 -8.24 -4.78
CA GLY A 74 -12.75 -9.13 -4.00
C GLY A 74 -12.11 -10.43 -3.50
N ASN A 75 -10.85 -10.73 -3.89
CA ASN A 75 -10.17 -11.97 -3.50
C ASN A 75 -9.03 -11.72 -2.51
N PRO A 76 -8.86 -12.52 -1.45
CA PRO A 76 -7.68 -12.46 -0.58
C PRO A 76 -6.39 -12.65 -1.37
N ASN A 77 -5.37 -11.84 -1.09
CA ASN A 77 -4.05 -11.97 -1.69
C ASN A 77 -2.95 -11.93 -0.61
N PRO A 78 -2.66 -13.08 0.03
CA PRO A 78 -1.74 -13.16 1.16
C PRO A 78 -0.27 -12.89 0.79
N GLU A 79 0.14 -13.19 -0.45
CA GLU A 79 1.49 -12.89 -0.93
C GLU A 79 1.73 -11.37 -0.94
N PHE A 80 0.76 -10.61 -1.45
CA PHE A 80 0.85 -9.16 -1.44
C PHE A 80 0.71 -8.58 -0.03
N ALA A 81 -0.12 -9.19 0.84
CA ALA A 81 -0.18 -8.81 2.25
C ALA A 81 1.20 -8.90 2.94
N SER A 82 1.96 -9.96 2.68
CA SER A 82 3.33 -10.11 3.21
C SER A 82 4.29 -9.02 2.70
N ARG A 83 4.16 -8.61 1.43
CA ARG A 83 4.94 -7.48 0.88
C ARG A 83 4.59 -6.16 1.56
N ILE A 84 3.32 -5.91 1.83
CA ILE A 84 2.86 -4.73 2.58
C ILE A 84 3.43 -4.78 4.00
N GLU A 85 3.40 -5.93 4.68
CA GLU A 85 3.95 -6.05 6.03
C GLU A 85 5.45 -5.71 6.06
N ASN A 86 6.22 -6.21 5.09
CA ASN A 86 7.63 -5.86 4.96
C ASN A 86 7.84 -4.35 4.78
N PHE A 87 7.06 -3.72 3.90
CA PHE A 87 7.10 -2.27 3.69
C PHE A 87 6.74 -1.49 4.95
N ILE A 88 5.69 -1.90 5.67
CA ILE A 88 5.29 -1.25 6.93
C ILE A 88 6.42 -1.31 7.94
N ARG A 89 7.08 -2.46 8.11
CA ARG A 89 8.24 -2.56 9.02
C ARG A 89 9.35 -1.57 8.68
N GLU A 90 9.59 -1.29 7.40
CA GLU A 90 10.62 -0.34 6.97
C GLU A 90 10.24 1.11 7.34
N ILE A 91 8.97 1.49 7.24
CA ILE A 91 8.50 2.86 7.51
C ILE A 91 8.04 3.10 8.95
N THR A 92 7.91 2.07 9.79
CA THR A 92 7.46 2.19 11.19
C THR A 92 8.27 3.21 12.00
N SER A 93 9.57 3.38 11.71
CA SER A 93 10.40 4.37 12.39
C SER A 93 9.93 5.82 12.16
N GLU A 94 9.33 6.08 11.00
CA GLU A 94 8.76 7.38 10.62
C GLU A 94 7.29 7.50 11.02
N ILE A 95 6.57 6.37 11.06
CA ILE A 95 5.15 6.28 11.38
C ILE A 95 4.90 5.24 12.48
N PRO A 96 5.21 5.56 13.76
CA PRO A 96 5.25 4.58 14.85
C PRO A 96 3.93 3.84 15.12
N PHE A 97 2.78 4.50 14.98
CA PHE A 97 1.49 3.87 15.29
C PHE A 97 1.21 2.61 14.46
N LEU A 98 1.85 2.46 13.28
CA LEU A 98 1.67 1.30 12.42
C LEU A 98 2.15 0.00 13.08
N SER A 99 3.06 0.04 14.06
CA SER A 99 3.47 -1.17 14.79
C SER A 99 2.35 -1.76 15.66
N GLN A 100 1.36 -0.95 16.03
CA GLN A 100 0.24 -1.33 16.90
C GLN A 100 -1.09 -1.40 16.15
N ALA A 101 -1.06 -1.25 14.82
CA ALA A 101 -2.25 -1.27 13.99
C ALA A 101 -2.45 -2.64 13.31
N MET A 102 -3.68 -3.12 13.31
CA MET A 102 -4.20 -4.07 12.34
C MET A 102 -4.73 -3.31 11.13
N LEU A 103 -4.29 -3.68 9.93
CA LEU A 103 -4.72 -3.06 8.68
C LEU A 103 -5.59 -4.00 7.86
N MET A 104 -6.78 -3.51 7.51
CA MET A 104 -7.64 -4.13 6.51
C MET A 104 -7.57 -3.26 5.25
N ILE A 105 -7.10 -3.85 4.15
CA ILE A 105 -6.82 -3.15 2.91
C ILE A 105 -7.63 -3.82 1.81
N GLU A 106 -8.49 -3.05 1.16
CA GLU A 106 -9.24 -3.46 -0.02
C GLU A 106 -8.78 -2.63 -1.20
N SER A 107 -8.41 -3.28 -2.29
CA SER A 107 -7.94 -2.60 -3.50
C SER A 107 -8.59 -3.18 -4.75
N SER A 108 -8.94 -2.31 -5.68
CA SER A 108 -9.42 -2.69 -7.01
C SER A 108 -8.87 -1.75 -8.07
N ASN A 109 -8.80 -2.20 -9.32
CA ASN A 109 -8.37 -1.35 -10.42
C ASN A 109 -9.38 -1.37 -11.57
N THR A 110 -9.30 -0.34 -12.43
CA THR A 110 -10.16 -0.21 -13.62
C THR A 110 -9.51 -0.72 -14.90
N PHE A 111 -8.40 -1.44 -14.82
CA PHE A 111 -7.77 -1.97 -16.02
C PHE A 111 -8.64 -3.09 -16.60
N PRO A 112 -8.85 -3.10 -17.93
CA PRO A 112 -9.47 -4.23 -18.56
C PRO A 112 -8.63 -5.49 -18.29
N HIS A 113 -9.31 -6.62 -18.09
CA HIS A 113 -8.64 -7.91 -18.08
C HIS A 113 -7.88 -8.06 -19.41
N SER A 114 -6.61 -8.46 -19.36
CA SER A 114 -5.70 -8.56 -20.53
C SER A 114 -5.14 -7.25 -21.10
N ALA A 115 -5.11 -6.16 -20.31
CA ALA A 115 -4.52 -4.87 -20.75
C ALA A 115 -2.97 -4.80 -20.75
N GLY A 116 -2.28 -5.89 -20.43
CA GLY A 116 -0.81 -5.97 -20.39
C GLY A 116 -0.23 -6.02 -18.99
#